data_AF-A0A0F6AT81-F1
#
_entry.id   AF-A0A0F6AT81-F1
#
_cell.length_a   1.000
_cell.length_b   1.000
_cell.length_c   1.000
_cell.angle_alpha   90.00
_cell.angle_beta   90.00
_cell.angle_gamma   90.00
#
_symmetry.space_group_name_H-M   'P 1'
#
loop_
_entity.id
_entity.type
_entity.pdbx_description
1 polymer ?
#
loop_
_entity_poly.entity_id
_entity_poly.type
_entity_poly.pdbx_seq_one_letter_code
_entity_poly.pdbx_strand_id
1 'polypeptide(L)'
;MTTPAQKTLFLPFEQGILDMPDPGQSFLACGLAADRLLEPEWKQALTCLQPWRPDWLALQKEGFHAEPRLATDRNFSGGLLLLGKHRGRNEAWFAQLLARVQPGGWIVVSGDKKLGIDSFRKWAGNIAEISDRMSKNHAVVFWLRRPDDLDEAFIADLKPLAADIEGGFRTEPGMFSHGAIDKGSALLARHMEKIVFGNVADLGAGWGYLAAQCLKYADRIKNIDLYEADYEALEAARGNLERLGGVNPHQLQLV
;
A
#
# COMPACT_ATOMS: atom_id res chain seq x y z
N MET A 1 18.47 -1.69 6.90
CA MET A 1 19.02 -0.44 7.47
C MET A 1 17.98 0.64 7.32
N THR A 2 17.65 1.33 8.41
CA THR A 2 16.67 2.41 8.44
C THR A 2 17.12 3.58 7.57
N THR A 3 16.22 4.10 6.73
CA THR A 3 16.55 5.22 5.84
C THR A 3 16.70 6.53 6.62
N PRO A 4 17.46 7.51 6.10
CA PRO A 4 17.51 8.86 6.67
C PRO A 4 16.13 9.51 6.85
N ALA A 5 15.21 9.27 5.91
CA ALA A 5 13.83 9.77 5.97
C ALA A 5 13.04 9.11 7.10
N GLN A 6 13.17 7.80 7.33
CA GLN A 6 12.50 7.15 8.46
C GLN A 6 13.05 7.61 9.81
N LYS A 7 14.36 7.83 9.95
CA LYS A 7 14.91 8.47 11.16
C LYS A 7 14.31 9.87 11.38
N THR A 8 14.14 10.63 10.30
CA THR A 8 13.56 11.98 10.37
C THR A 8 12.07 11.97 10.70
N LEU A 9 11.36 10.86 10.42
CA LEU A 9 9.94 10.69 10.76
C LEU A 9 9.69 10.71 12.26
N PHE A 10 10.58 10.10 13.06
CA PHE A 10 10.46 10.03 14.52
C PHE A 10 11.07 11.25 15.24
N LEU A 11 11.85 12.07 14.54
CA LEU A 11 12.55 13.22 15.12
C LEU A 11 11.67 14.22 15.90
N PRO A 12 10.44 14.57 15.47
CA PRO A 12 9.60 15.49 16.25
C PRO A 12 9.23 14.93 17.63
N PHE A 13 9.10 13.61 17.75
CA PHE A 13 8.84 12.93 19.02
C PHE A 13 10.10 12.86 19.88
N GLU A 14 11.24 12.51 19.29
CA GLU A 14 12.55 12.49 19.97
C GLU A 14 12.92 13.86 20.56
N GLN A 15 12.46 14.96 19.95
CA GLN A 15 12.71 16.32 20.42
C GLN A 15 11.63 16.86 21.36
N GLY A 16 10.62 16.07 21.71
CA GLY A 16 9.51 16.48 22.57
C GLY A 16 8.63 17.58 21.96
N ILE A 17 8.63 17.72 20.63
CA ILE A 17 7.74 18.64 19.91
C ILE A 17 6.34 18.01 19.80
N LEU A 18 6.31 16.70 19.53
CA LEU A 18 5.11 15.88 19.55
C LEU A 18 5.19 14.88 20.69
N ASP A 19 4.07 14.66 21.37
CA ASP A 19 3.99 13.65 22.42
C ASP A 19 4.03 12.24 21.83
N MET A 20 4.70 11.34 22.55
CA MET A 20 4.65 9.91 22.27
C MET A 20 3.22 9.38 22.46
N PRO A 21 2.85 8.26 21.83
CA PRO A 21 1.55 7.62 22.09
C PRO A 21 1.39 7.26 23.57
N ASP A 22 0.30 7.69 24.19
CA ASP A 22 -0.04 7.28 25.55
C ASP A 22 -0.37 5.78 25.61
N PRO A 23 -0.25 5.12 26.78
CA PRO A 23 -0.71 3.74 26.96
C PRO A 23 -2.14 3.53 26.46
N GLY A 24 -2.31 2.61 25.50
CA GLY A 24 -3.60 2.29 24.88
C GLY A 24 -3.92 3.06 23.59
N GLN A 25 -3.14 4.09 23.25
CA GLN A 25 -3.19 4.71 21.93
C GLN A 25 -2.53 3.82 20.88
N SER A 26 -3.03 3.88 19.66
CA SER A 26 -2.46 3.15 18.52
C SER A 26 -2.28 4.06 17.33
N PHE A 27 -1.22 3.82 16.56
CA PHE A 27 -0.84 4.61 15.40
C PHE A 27 -0.83 3.73 14.15
N LEU A 28 -1.36 4.27 13.06
CA LEU A 28 -1.27 3.64 11.74
C LEU A 28 0.01 4.09 11.03
N ALA A 29 0.87 3.15 10.63
CA ALA A 29 2.08 3.44 9.87
C ALA A 29 1.99 2.93 8.43
N CYS A 30 2.26 3.81 7.47
CA CYS A 30 2.31 3.51 6.04
C CYS A 30 3.73 3.73 5.51
N GLY A 31 4.25 2.76 4.75
CA GLY A 31 5.55 2.86 4.08
C GLY A 31 6.78 2.65 4.97
N LEU A 32 6.58 2.29 6.24
CA LEU A 32 7.67 2.08 7.19
C LEU A 32 8.49 0.82 6.82
N ALA A 33 9.81 0.92 6.90
CA ALA A 33 10.70 -0.23 6.81
C ALA A 33 10.93 -0.83 8.20
N ALA A 34 11.21 -2.14 8.25
CA ALA A 34 11.56 -2.80 9.50
C ALA A 34 12.80 -2.18 10.14
N ASP A 35 12.65 -1.77 11.40
CA ASP A 35 13.73 -1.21 12.21
C ASP A 35 13.87 -1.98 13.52
N ARG A 36 14.98 -2.72 13.63
CA ARG A 36 15.31 -3.46 14.84
C ARG A 36 15.52 -2.56 16.05
N LEU A 37 16.04 -1.35 15.84
CA LEU A 37 16.46 -0.42 16.88
C LEU A 37 15.34 0.50 17.37
N LEU A 38 14.16 0.46 16.73
CA LEU A 38 13.03 1.26 17.18
C LEU A 38 12.56 0.79 18.57
N GLU A 39 12.23 1.75 19.42
CA GLU A 39 11.84 1.52 20.81
C GLU A 39 10.63 0.57 20.92
N PRO A 40 10.58 -0.33 21.92
CA PRO A 40 9.48 -1.28 22.11
C PRO A 40 8.09 -0.62 22.17
N GLU A 41 8.01 0.57 22.77
CA GLU A 41 6.81 1.39 22.91
C GLU A 41 6.23 1.73 21.54
N TRP A 42 7.10 2.14 20.60
CA TRP A 42 6.69 2.36 19.21
C TRP A 42 6.26 1.06 18.54
N LYS A 43 7.01 -0.03 18.69
CA LYS A 43 6.63 -1.31 18.06
C LYS A 43 5.26 -1.81 18.53
N GLN A 44 4.91 -1.57 19.79
CA GLN A 44 3.61 -1.92 20.35
C GLN A 44 2.49 -0.97 19.88
N ALA A 45 2.76 0.32 19.76
CA ALA A 45 1.77 1.31 19.34
C ALA A 45 1.47 1.25 17.83
N LEU A 46 2.42 0.79 17.01
CA LEU A 46 2.31 0.85 15.55
C LEU A 46 1.61 -0.37 14.94
N THR A 47 0.56 -0.10 14.18
CA THR A 47 0.02 -1.01 13.17
C THR A 47 0.55 -0.61 11.80
N CYS A 48 1.38 -1.45 11.19
CA CYS A 48 2.01 -1.17 9.90
C CYS A 48 1.16 -1.70 8.74
N LEU A 49 0.63 -0.82 7.90
CA LEU A 49 0.00 -1.20 6.63
C LEU A 49 1.09 -1.51 5.59
N GLN A 50 1.24 -2.79 5.24
CA GLN A 50 2.29 -3.27 4.35
C GLN A 50 1.77 -4.43 3.45
N PRO A 51 1.29 -4.11 2.23
CA PRO A 51 0.80 -5.13 1.31
C PRO A 51 1.93 -5.92 0.61
N TRP A 52 3.18 -5.43 0.62
CA TRP A 52 4.30 -6.11 -0.03
C TRP A 52 4.89 -7.17 0.90
N ARG A 53 4.76 -8.44 0.53
CA ARG A 53 5.08 -9.61 1.36
C ARG A 53 6.52 -9.64 1.90
N PRO A 54 7.58 -9.32 1.12
CA PRO A 54 8.94 -9.25 1.67
C PRO A 54 9.08 -8.24 2.81
N ASP A 55 8.49 -7.05 2.67
CA ASP A 55 8.58 -6.00 3.70
C ASP A 55 7.68 -6.33 4.90
N TRP A 56 6.52 -6.94 4.64
CA TRP A 56 5.63 -7.45 5.69
C TRP A 56 6.35 -8.50 6.56
N LEU A 57 7.04 -9.47 5.93
CA LEU A 57 7.84 -10.48 6.62
C LEU A 57 8.98 -9.85 7.43
N ALA A 58 9.65 -8.83 6.87
CA ALA A 58 10.70 -8.11 7.56
C ALA A 58 10.18 -7.38 8.81
N LEU A 59 9.01 -6.73 8.71
CA LEU A 59 8.35 -6.07 9.84
C LEU A 59 7.98 -7.06 10.94
N GLN A 60 7.32 -8.18 10.58
CA GLN A 60 6.96 -9.22 11.55
C GLN A 60 8.19 -9.80 12.26
N LYS A 61 9.26 -10.06 11.51
CA LYS A 61 10.52 -10.58 12.07
C LYS A 61 11.11 -9.65 13.13
N GLU A 62 10.96 -8.34 12.96
CA GLU A 62 11.45 -7.33 13.92
C GLU A 62 10.44 -6.98 15.03
N GLY A 63 9.32 -7.71 15.10
CA GLY A 63 8.32 -7.61 16.17
C GLY A 63 7.25 -6.54 15.96
N PHE A 64 7.08 -6.03 14.74
CA PHE A 64 5.99 -5.10 14.42
C PHE A 64 4.69 -5.85 14.15
N HIS A 65 3.56 -5.24 14.54
CA HIS A 65 2.26 -5.65 14.04
C HIS A 65 2.08 -5.13 12.62
N ALA A 66 2.01 -6.02 11.63
CA ALA A 66 1.87 -5.67 10.22
C ALA A 66 0.64 -6.33 9.59
N GLU A 67 -0.13 -5.53 8.86
CA GLU A 67 -1.34 -5.95 8.17
C GLU A 67 -1.22 -5.59 6.67
N PRO A 68 -1.56 -6.50 5.74
CA PRO A 68 -1.52 -6.18 4.31
C PRO A 68 -2.68 -5.29 3.87
N ARG A 69 -3.81 -5.36 4.58
CA ARG A 69 -5.03 -4.56 4.38
C ARG A 69 -5.70 -4.33 5.73
N LEU A 70 -6.18 -3.11 5.97
CA LEU A 70 -6.84 -2.74 7.24
C LEU A 70 -8.30 -3.22 7.27
N ALA A 71 -8.77 -3.62 8.45
CA ALA A 71 -10.20 -3.80 8.72
C ALA A 71 -10.97 -2.48 8.52
N THR A 72 -12.26 -2.53 8.16
CA THR A 72 -13.06 -1.33 7.81
C THR A 72 -13.48 -0.47 9.00
N ASP A 73 -13.45 -1.01 10.21
CA ASP A 73 -14.04 -0.45 11.43
C ASP A 73 -12.99 0.05 12.46
N ARG A 74 -11.70 -0.08 12.15
CA ARG A 74 -10.61 0.32 13.05
C ARG A 74 -10.16 1.77 12.82
N ASN A 75 -10.10 2.54 13.91
CA ASN A 75 -9.55 3.90 13.97
C ASN A 75 -8.30 3.96 14.85
N PHE A 76 -7.49 5.00 14.64
CA PHE A 76 -6.18 5.21 15.26
C PHE A 76 -6.07 6.60 15.90
N SER A 77 -5.29 6.72 16.96
CA SER A 77 -5.02 7.98 17.66
C SER A 77 -4.07 8.90 16.87
N GLY A 78 -3.26 8.32 15.99
CA GLY A 78 -2.35 9.05 15.11
C GLY A 78 -1.89 8.23 13.90
N GLY A 79 -1.13 8.85 13.02
CA GLY A 79 -0.69 8.26 11.77
C GLY A 79 0.72 8.69 11.38
N LEU A 80 1.50 7.74 10.84
CA LEU A 80 2.84 7.96 10.31
C LEU A 80 2.87 7.57 8.83
N LEU A 81 3.46 8.42 7.99
CA LEU A 81 3.67 8.15 6.57
C LEU A 81 5.12 8.38 6.18
N LEU A 82 5.78 7.31 5.72
CA LEU A 82 7.06 7.42 5.02
C LEU A 82 6.82 7.40 3.51
N LEU A 83 7.20 8.49 2.83
CA LEU A 83 7.02 8.60 1.39
C LEU A 83 7.96 7.66 0.62
N GLY A 84 7.38 6.91 -0.32
CA GLY A 84 8.10 6.19 -1.35
C GLY A 84 8.28 7.03 -2.62
N LYS A 85 8.90 6.44 -3.64
CA LYS A 85 9.11 7.06 -4.96
C LYS A 85 7.85 7.26 -5.79
N HIS A 86 6.75 6.58 -5.44
CA HIS A 86 5.50 6.56 -6.21
C HIS A 86 4.47 7.50 -5.60
N ARG A 87 4.22 8.64 -6.26
CA ARG A 87 3.33 9.69 -5.74
C ARG A 87 1.90 9.20 -5.50
N GLY A 88 1.29 8.49 -6.45
CA GLY A 88 -0.09 8.00 -6.28
C GLY A 88 -0.26 7.06 -5.07
N ARG A 89 0.74 6.22 -4.77
CA ARG A 89 0.72 5.37 -3.56
C ARG A 89 0.84 6.22 -2.29
N ASN A 90 1.67 7.25 -2.29
CA ASN A 90 1.78 8.17 -1.17
C ASN A 90 0.47 8.94 -0.92
N GLU A 91 -0.20 9.40 -1.98
CA GLU A 91 -1.50 10.08 -1.90
C GLU A 91 -2.59 9.12 -1.37
N ALA A 92 -2.64 7.89 -1.87
CA ALA A 92 -3.57 6.86 -1.39
C ALA A 92 -3.36 6.53 0.10
N TRP A 93 -2.11 6.40 0.55
CA TRP A 93 -1.82 6.17 1.96
C TRP A 93 -2.11 7.38 2.84
N PHE A 94 -1.88 8.60 2.35
CA PHE A 94 -2.26 9.80 3.07
C PHE A 94 -3.78 9.93 3.24
N ALA A 95 -4.55 9.63 2.18
CA ALA A 95 -6.01 9.53 2.27
C ALA A 95 -6.45 8.43 3.26
N GLN A 96 -5.76 7.29 3.28
CA GLN A 96 -6.00 6.23 4.26
C GLN A 96 -5.74 6.71 5.70
N LEU A 97 -4.71 7.53 5.94
CA LEU A 97 -4.47 8.14 7.25
C LEU A 97 -5.58 9.11 7.64
N LEU A 98 -6.00 10.00 6.72
CA LEU A 98 -7.12 10.93 6.99
C LEU A 98 -8.42 10.21 7.34
N ALA A 99 -8.69 9.08 6.68
CA ALA A 99 -9.87 8.26 6.91
C ALA A 99 -9.86 7.54 8.26
N ARG A 100 -8.68 7.14 8.77
CA ARG A 100 -8.56 6.24 9.93
C ARG A 100 -8.00 6.87 11.19
N VAL A 101 -7.33 8.00 11.08
CA VAL A 101 -6.91 8.78 12.23
C VAL A 101 -8.10 9.58 12.75
N GLN A 102 -8.35 9.51 14.05
CA GLN A 102 -9.43 10.25 14.70
C GLN A 102 -9.26 11.76 14.51
N PRO A 103 -10.36 12.55 14.45
CA PRO A 103 -10.29 14.01 14.49
C PRO A 103 -9.33 14.51 15.59
N GLY A 104 -8.46 15.45 15.24
CA GLY A 104 -7.44 15.97 16.13
C GLY A 104 -6.25 15.02 16.37
N GLY A 105 -6.20 13.82 15.80
CA GLY A 105 -5.01 12.97 15.85
C GLY A 105 -3.85 13.56 15.03
N TRP A 106 -2.61 13.28 15.43
CA TRP A 106 -1.43 13.71 14.66
C TRP A 106 -1.21 12.82 13.44
N ILE A 107 -1.02 13.43 12.27
CA ILE A 107 -0.50 12.78 11.07
C ILE A 107 0.88 13.35 10.78
N VAL A 108 1.90 12.49 10.82
CA VAL A 108 3.31 12.86 10.62
C VAL A 108 3.81 12.23 9.34
N VAL A 109 4.37 13.03 8.44
CA VAL A 109 4.79 12.61 7.11
C VAL A 109 6.26 12.95 6.91
N SER A 110 7.06 11.97 6.49
CA SER A 110 8.49 12.15 6.20
C SER A 110 8.85 11.61 4.83
N GLY A 111 9.83 12.24 4.18
CA GLY A 111 10.34 11.78 2.89
C GLY A 111 11.68 12.40 2.53
N ASP A 112 12.36 11.78 1.58
CA ASP A 112 13.61 12.31 1.02
C ASP A 112 13.32 13.52 0.12
N LYS A 113 14.18 14.54 0.17
CA LYS A 113 14.06 15.75 -0.69
C LYS A 113 14.04 15.40 -2.19
N LYS A 114 14.80 14.39 -2.61
CA LYS A 114 14.85 13.91 -4.00
C LYS A 114 13.62 13.10 -4.40
N LEU A 115 12.85 12.60 -3.43
CA LEU A 115 11.62 11.83 -3.65
C LEU A 115 10.36 12.69 -3.54
N GLY A 116 10.50 14.02 -3.54
CA GLY A 116 9.37 14.94 -3.70
C GLY A 116 8.61 15.25 -2.41
N ILE A 117 9.23 15.14 -1.23
CA ILE A 117 8.57 15.52 0.04
C ILE A 117 8.09 16.97 0.06
N ASP A 118 8.83 17.91 -0.52
CA ASP A 118 8.42 19.32 -0.54
C ASP A 118 7.19 19.58 -1.43
N SER A 119 7.08 18.87 -2.56
CA SER A 119 5.88 18.95 -3.40
C SER A 119 4.70 18.22 -2.77
N PHE A 120 4.94 17.09 -2.10
CA PHE A 120 3.93 16.37 -1.32
C PHE A 120 3.39 17.22 -0.17
N ARG A 121 4.24 17.91 0.59
CA ARG A 121 3.83 18.83 1.66
C ARG A 121 2.93 19.95 1.16
N LYS A 122 3.26 20.57 0.02
CA LYS A 122 2.42 21.61 -0.59
C LYS A 122 1.04 21.07 -0.97
N TRP A 123 1.01 19.88 -1.57
CA TRP A 123 -0.25 19.21 -1.90
C TRP A 123 -1.08 18.88 -0.66
N ALA A 124 -0.46 18.30 0.38
CA ALA A 124 -1.12 18.02 1.66
C ALA A 124 -1.62 19.30 2.35
N GLY A 125 -0.89 20.41 2.21
CA GLY A 125 -1.28 21.73 2.71
C GLY A 125 -2.51 22.35 2.03
N ASN A 126 -2.91 21.85 0.86
CA ASN A 126 -4.19 22.22 0.24
C ASN A 126 -5.38 21.43 0.81
N ILE A 127 -5.11 20.38 1.59
CA ILE A 127 -6.12 19.48 2.18
C ILE A 127 -6.33 19.80 3.67
N ALA A 128 -5.23 20.00 4.41
CA ALA A 128 -5.25 20.31 5.83
C ALA A 128 -4.10 21.24 6.19
N GLU A 129 -4.30 22.07 7.22
CA GLU A 129 -3.28 22.99 7.70
C GLU A 129 -2.04 22.24 8.21
N ILE A 130 -0.86 22.59 7.66
CA ILE A 130 0.41 22.04 8.11
C ILE A 130 0.86 22.81 9.35
N SER A 131 0.95 22.11 10.49
CA SER A 131 1.30 22.74 11.77
C SER A 131 2.74 23.24 11.80
N ASP A 132 3.69 22.39 11.40
CA ASP A 132 5.10 22.78 11.24
C ASP A 132 5.87 21.74 10.41
N ARG A 133 7.18 21.96 10.22
CA ARG A 133 8.10 21.06 9.53
C ARG A 133 9.52 21.14 10.09
N MET A 134 10.27 20.09 9.85
CA MET A 134 11.71 20.04 10.13
C MET A 134 12.48 19.44 8.95
N SER A 135 13.79 19.71 8.90
CA SER A 135 14.68 19.12 7.90
C SER A 135 15.92 18.56 8.59
N LYS A 136 16.22 17.28 8.36
CA LYS A 136 17.44 16.62 8.85
C LYS A 136 17.81 15.48 7.89
N ASN A 137 19.10 15.14 7.79
CA ASN A 137 19.59 14.00 7.00
C ASN A 137 19.11 13.95 5.53
N HIS A 138 19.06 15.09 4.82
CA HIS A 138 18.50 15.20 3.46
C HIS A 138 17.01 14.82 3.30
N ALA A 139 16.30 14.67 4.42
CA ALA A 139 14.87 14.45 4.47
C ALA A 139 14.14 15.64 5.09
N VAL A 140 12.83 15.65 4.93
CA VAL A 140 11.91 16.60 5.56
C VAL A 140 10.84 15.78 6.27
N VAL A 141 10.46 16.22 7.46
CA VAL A 141 9.26 15.77 8.16
C VAL A 141 8.33 16.95 8.33
N PHE A 142 7.03 16.75 8.18
CA PHE A 142 6.01 17.72 8.51
C PHE A 142 4.86 17.00 9.21
N TRP A 143 4.05 17.74 9.95
CA TRP A 143 2.89 17.18 10.64
C TRP A 143 1.71 18.12 10.62
N LEU A 144 0.54 17.53 10.80
CA LEU A 144 -0.76 18.20 10.85
C LEU A 144 -1.69 17.45 11.79
N ARG A 145 -2.68 18.15 12.32
CA ARG A 145 -3.82 17.53 13.00
C ARG A 145 -4.83 17.10 11.94
N ARG A 146 -5.38 15.89 12.05
CA ARG A 146 -6.49 15.44 11.20
C ARG A 146 -7.70 16.36 11.45
N PRO A 147 -8.17 17.16 10.47
CA PRO A 147 -9.28 18.08 10.69
C PRO A 147 -10.58 17.34 11.01
N ASP A 148 -11.46 17.93 11.81
CA ASP A 148 -12.76 17.36 12.18
C ASP A 148 -13.80 17.48 11.07
N ASP A 149 -13.69 18.52 10.24
CA ASP A 149 -14.62 18.93 9.19
C ASP A 149 -14.37 18.30 7.81
N LEU A 150 -13.36 17.44 7.66
CA LEU A 150 -13.13 16.72 6.41
C LEU A 150 -14.25 15.69 6.17
N ASP A 151 -15.00 15.92 5.10
CA ASP A 151 -16.04 15.02 4.60
C ASP A 151 -15.49 13.67 4.13
N GLU A 152 -16.24 12.59 4.39
CA GLU A 152 -15.82 11.22 4.03
C GLU A 152 -15.74 11.02 2.51
N ALA A 153 -16.65 11.62 1.73
CA ALA A 153 -16.61 11.52 0.28
C ALA A 153 -15.41 12.31 -0.28
N PHE A 154 -15.11 13.47 0.28
CA PHE A 154 -13.88 14.21 -0.06
C PHE A 154 -12.62 13.37 0.20
N ILE A 155 -12.52 12.71 1.36
CA ILE A 155 -11.38 11.83 1.67
C ILE A 155 -11.32 10.65 0.70
N ALA A 156 -12.47 10.08 0.32
CA ALA A 156 -12.54 9.00 -0.66
C ALA A 156 -12.03 9.44 -2.05
N ASP A 157 -12.38 10.65 -2.48
CA ASP A 157 -11.98 11.24 -3.77
C ASP A 157 -10.48 11.57 -3.85
N LEU A 158 -9.78 11.65 -2.71
CA LEU A 158 -8.32 11.78 -2.69
C LEU A 158 -7.59 10.51 -3.12
N LYS A 159 -8.24 9.34 -3.01
CA LYS A 159 -7.64 8.08 -3.48
C LYS A 159 -7.62 8.11 -5.00
N PRO A 160 -6.48 7.79 -5.66
CA PRO A 160 -6.49 7.66 -7.10
C PRO A 160 -7.51 6.58 -7.49
N LEU A 161 -8.26 6.82 -8.57
CA LEU A 161 -9.38 5.95 -8.92
C LEU A 161 -8.89 4.58 -9.42
N ALA A 162 -9.64 3.55 -9.07
CA ALA A 162 -9.57 2.26 -9.74
C ALA A 162 -9.79 2.47 -11.24
N ALA A 163 -9.00 1.81 -12.07
CA ALA A 163 -9.14 1.85 -13.51
C ALA A 163 -9.80 0.56 -13.99
N ASP A 164 -10.93 0.71 -14.67
CA ASP A 164 -11.39 -0.30 -15.62
C ASP A 164 -10.52 -0.18 -16.87
N ILE A 165 -9.85 -1.26 -17.22
CA ILE A 165 -8.97 -1.33 -18.38
C ILE A 165 -9.54 -2.28 -19.43
N GLU A 166 -9.02 -2.19 -20.65
CA GLU A 166 -9.47 -3.00 -21.78
C GLU A 166 -9.57 -4.49 -21.44
N GLY A 167 -10.65 -5.15 -21.86
CA GLY A 167 -10.87 -6.58 -21.63
C GLY A 167 -11.62 -6.93 -20.33
N GLY A 168 -12.22 -5.95 -19.63
CA GLY A 168 -13.07 -6.17 -18.46
C GLY A 168 -12.32 -6.36 -17.14
N PHE A 169 -11.04 -6.00 -17.13
CA PHE A 169 -10.21 -6.03 -15.92
C PHE A 169 -10.42 -4.75 -15.12
N ARG A 170 -10.37 -4.89 -13.81
CA ARG A 170 -10.33 -3.80 -12.86
C ARG A 170 -8.99 -3.84 -12.13
N THR A 171 -8.37 -2.69 -12.00
CA THR A 171 -7.06 -2.54 -11.35
C THR A 171 -7.08 -1.37 -10.39
N GLU A 172 -6.27 -1.44 -9.34
CA GLU A 172 -6.14 -0.36 -8.36
C GLU A 172 -4.78 0.35 -8.51
N PRO A 173 -4.69 1.63 -8.10
CA PRO A 173 -3.45 2.39 -8.18
C PRO A 173 -2.31 1.74 -7.38
N GLY A 174 -1.10 1.81 -7.92
CA GLY A 174 0.10 1.28 -7.27
C GLY A 174 0.38 -0.19 -7.56
N MET A 175 -0.46 -0.86 -8.36
CA MET A 175 -0.14 -2.15 -8.98
C MET A 175 0.74 -1.97 -10.24
N PHE A 176 1.45 -3.02 -10.64
CA PHE A 176 2.20 -3.01 -11.91
C PHE A 176 1.25 -2.88 -13.11
N SER A 177 1.56 -1.96 -14.04
CA SER A 177 0.76 -1.70 -15.24
C SER A 177 -0.74 -1.51 -14.98
N HIS A 178 -1.11 -0.80 -13.92
CA HIS A 178 -2.52 -0.58 -13.53
C HIS A 178 -3.35 0.32 -14.48
N GLY A 179 -2.77 0.82 -15.58
CA GLY A 179 -3.49 1.71 -16.52
C GLY A 179 -3.67 1.12 -17.92
N ALA A 180 -3.00 0.01 -18.21
CA ALA A 180 -3.02 -0.64 -19.50
C ALA A 180 -2.44 -2.05 -19.39
N ILE A 181 -2.76 -2.92 -20.34
CA ILE A 181 -2.09 -4.23 -20.44
C ILE A 181 -0.60 -4.00 -20.73
N ASP A 182 0.28 -4.66 -19.97
CA ASP A 182 1.72 -4.61 -20.22
C ASP A 182 2.06 -5.21 -21.60
N LYS A 183 2.97 -4.56 -22.33
CA LYS A 183 3.34 -4.97 -23.69
C LYS A 183 4.03 -6.33 -23.71
N GLY A 184 4.82 -6.64 -22.69
CA GLY A 184 5.47 -7.94 -22.54
C GLY A 184 4.45 -9.03 -22.27
N SER A 185 3.52 -8.80 -21.33
CA SER A 185 2.42 -9.73 -21.06
C SER A 185 1.52 -9.94 -22.29
N ALA A 186 1.21 -8.89 -23.04
CA ALA A 186 0.43 -8.98 -24.29
C ALA A 186 1.16 -9.80 -25.38
N LEU A 187 2.49 -9.67 -25.48
CA LEU A 187 3.30 -10.48 -26.40
C LEU A 187 3.30 -11.96 -25.98
N LEU A 188 3.52 -12.23 -24.70
CA LEU A 188 3.50 -13.59 -24.16
C LEU A 188 2.16 -14.29 -24.41
N ALA A 189 1.05 -13.58 -24.20
CA ALA A 189 -0.31 -14.09 -24.41
C ALA A 189 -0.53 -14.71 -25.80
N ARG A 190 0.14 -14.19 -26.84
CA ARG A 190 0.04 -14.68 -28.23
C ARG A 190 0.71 -16.05 -28.44
N HIS A 191 1.56 -16.47 -27.51
CA HIS A 191 2.33 -17.72 -27.60
C HIS A 191 1.90 -18.77 -26.58
N MET A 192 0.93 -18.45 -25.72
CA MET A 192 0.52 -19.30 -24.60
C MET A 192 -0.04 -20.66 -25.01
N GLU A 193 -0.72 -20.77 -26.15
CA GLU A 193 -1.28 -22.05 -26.65
C GLU A 193 -0.23 -23.17 -26.70
N LYS A 194 1.04 -22.83 -26.95
CA LYS A 194 2.12 -23.82 -27.09
C LYS A 194 2.68 -24.30 -25.75
N ILE A 195 2.46 -23.55 -24.67
CA ILE A 195 3.16 -23.73 -23.38
C ILE A 195 2.24 -23.90 -22.18
N VAL A 196 0.93 -23.64 -22.33
CA VAL A 196 -0.05 -23.72 -21.25
C VAL A 196 -0.81 -25.05 -21.33
N PHE A 197 -0.45 -26.00 -20.47
CA PHE A 197 -1.12 -27.30 -20.29
C PHE A 197 -0.73 -27.94 -18.96
N GLY A 198 -1.57 -28.82 -18.42
CA GLY A 198 -1.31 -29.48 -17.15
C GLY A 198 -1.41 -28.54 -15.95
N ASN A 199 -0.44 -28.59 -15.03
CA ASN A 199 -0.38 -27.68 -13.89
C ASN A 199 0.43 -26.44 -14.27
N VAL A 200 -0.11 -25.25 -14.04
CA VAL A 200 0.47 -23.98 -14.50
C VAL A 200 0.75 -23.08 -13.30
N ALA A 201 1.82 -22.28 -13.37
CA ALA A 201 2.12 -21.25 -12.38
C ALA A 201 2.30 -19.88 -13.06
N ASP A 202 1.67 -18.85 -12.53
CA ASP A 202 1.86 -17.44 -12.92
C ASP A 202 2.74 -16.74 -11.88
N LEU A 203 3.99 -16.46 -12.25
CA LEU A 203 5.01 -15.89 -11.36
C LEU A 203 5.07 -14.38 -11.52
N GLY A 204 4.64 -13.63 -10.51
CA GLY A 204 4.38 -12.20 -10.61
C GLY A 204 3.05 -11.94 -11.29
N ALA A 205 2.00 -12.61 -10.80
CA ALA A 205 0.68 -12.61 -11.43
C ALA A 205 0.05 -11.20 -11.55
N GLY A 206 0.50 -10.23 -10.75
CA GLY A 206 -0.03 -8.88 -10.75
C GLY A 206 -1.54 -8.89 -10.54
N TRP A 207 -2.28 -8.13 -11.35
CA TRP A 207 -3.74 -8.10 -11.34
C TRP A 207 -4.41 -9.21 -12.19
N GLY A 208 -3.66 -10.24 -12.58
CA GLY A 208 -4.21 -11.50 -13.12
C GLY A 208 -4.41 -11.54 -14.63
N TYR A 209 -3.75 -10.67 -15.40
CA TYR A 209 -3.89 -10.65 -16.86
C TYR A 209 -3.54 -12.00 -17.52
N LEU A 210 -2.34 -12.52 -17.25
CA LEU A 210 -1.85 -13.76 -17.87
C LEU A 210 -2.67 -14.96 -17.38
N ALA A 211 -2.95 -15.04 -16.09
CA ALA A 211 -3.90 -16.01 -15.54
C ALA A 211 -5.27 -15.98 -16.25
N ALA A 212 -5.82 -14.80 -16.56
CA ALA A 212 -7.07 -14.70 -17.32
C ALA A 212 -6.90 -15.16 -18.79
N GLN A 213 -5.74 -14.95 -19.41
CA GLN A 213 -5.45 -15.51 -20.73
C GLN A 213 -5.39 -17.04 -20.72
N CYS A 214 -4.95 -17.66 -19.61
CA CYS A 214 -4.97 -19.11 -19.43
C CYS A 214 -6.39 -19.69 -19.52
N LEU A 215 -7.45 -18.94 -19.17
CA LEU A 215 -8.83 -19.42 -19.23
C LEU A 215 -9.27 -19.85 -20.64
N LYS A 216 -8.63 -19.31 -21.68
CA LYS A 216 -8.85 -19.72 -23.08
C LYS A 216 -8.45 -21.17 -23.37
N TYR A 217 -7.64 -21.77 -22.49
CA TYR A 217 -7.11 -23.12 -22.61
C TYR A 217 -7.53 -23.98 -21.41
N ALA A 218 -8.67 -23.66 -20.77
CA ALA A 218 -9.14 -24.32 -19.56
C ALA A 218 -9.31 -25.85 -19.72
N ASP A 219 -9.62 -26.32 -20.93
CA ASP A 219 -9.71 -27.75 -21.27
C ASP A 219 -8.36 -28.49 -21.20
N ARG A 220 -7.25 -27.75 -21.22
CA ARG A 220 -5.88 -28.27 -21.20
C ARG A 220 -5.18 -28.10 -19.86
N ILE A 221 -5.75 -27.31 -18.96
CA ILE A 221 -5.18 -26.96 -17.66
C ILE A 221 -5.89 -27.76 -16.56
N LYS A 222 -5.10 -28.30 -15.63
CA LYS A 222 -5.60 -28.97 -14.41
C LYS A 222 -5.79 -27.99 -13.26
N ASN A 223 -4.84 -27.08 -13.08
CA ASN A 223 -4.87 -26.00 -12.10
C ASN A 223 -3.94 -24.86 -12.54
N ILE A 224 -4.16 -23.68 -11.94
CA ILE A 224 -3.24 -22.55 -12.04
C ILE A 224 -2.96 -21.99 -10.64
N ASP A 225 -1.67 -21.93 -10.30
CA ASP A 225 -1.19 -21.31 -9.08
C ASP A 225 -0.72 -19.88 -9.38
N LEU A 226 -1.20 -18.90 -8.62
CA LEU A 226 -0.83 -17.49 -8.78
C LEU A 226 0.12 -17.09 -7.66
N TYR A 227 1.32 -16.64 -8.04
CA TYR A 227 2.32 -16.13 -7.11
C TYR A 227 2.48 -14.63 -7.31
N GLU A 228 2.16 -13.86 -6.27
CA GLU A 228 2.32 -12.41 -6.25
C GLU A 228 2.72 -11.97 -4.85
N ALA A 229 3.63 -11.00 -4.76
CA ALA A 229 4.10 -10.50 -3.49
C ALA A 229 3.34 -9.25 -3.03
N ASP A 230 2.62 -8.54 -3.90
CA ASP A 230 1.72 -7.45 -3.54
C ASP A 230 0.30 -8.00 -3.28
N TYR A 231 -0.13 -7.92 -2.02
CA TYR A 231 -1.43 -8.45 -1.59
C TYR A 231 -2.60 -7.85 -2.37
N GLU A 232 -2.57 -6.53 -2.62
CA GLU A 232 -3.66 -5.86 -3.34
C GLU A 232 -3.71 -6.34 -4.78
N ALA A 233 -2.55 -6.47 -5.46
CA ALA A 233 -2.47 -7.02 -6.80
C ALA A 233 -3.08 -8.43 -6.88
N LEU A 234 -2.73 -9.31 -5.94
CA LEU A 234 -3.27 -10.68 -5.89
C LEU A 234 -4.79 -10.70 -5.67
N GLU A 235 -5.31 -9.81 -4.84
CA GLU A 235 -6.74 -9.67 -4.61
C GLU A 235 -7.47 -9.12 -5.85
N ALA A 236 -6.86 -8.20 -6.60
CA ALA A 236 -7.37 -7.77 -7.90
C ALA A 236 -7.34 -8.92 -8.92
N ALA A 237 -6.30 -9.75 -8.93
CA ALA A 237 -6.26 -10.95 -9.77
C ALA A 237 -7.42 -11.89 -9.48
N ARG A 238 -7.71 -12.16 -8.20
CA ARG A 238 -8.87 -12.96 -7.79
C ARG A 238 -10.17 -12.36 -8.33
N GLY A 239 -10.42 -11.08 -8.05
CA GLY A 239 -11.66 -10.42 -8.48
C GLY A 239 -11.83 -10.36 -10.00
N ASN A 240 -10.73 -10.21 -10.74
CA ASN A 240 -10.74 -10.24 -12.21
C ASN A 240 -11.02 -11.65 -12.74
N LEU A 241 -10.40 -12.69 -12.17
CA LEU A 241 -10.64 -14.07 -12.58
C LEU A 241 -12.06 -14.52 -12.28
N GLU A 242 -12.63 -14.15 -11.13
CA GLU A 242 -14.04 -14.43 -10.80
C GLU A 242 -14.99 -13.79 -11.82
N ARG A 243 -14.75 -12.51 -12.16
CA ARG A 243 -15.56 -11.76 -13.12
C ARG A 243 -15.47 -12.33 -14.54
N LEU A 244 -14.28 -12.71 -14.98
CA LEU A 244 -14.01 -13.15 -16.36
C LEU A 244 -14.25 -14.65 -16.58
N GLY A 245 -14.14 -15.46 -15.53
CA GLY A 245 -14.18 -16.91 -15.61
C GLY A 245 -15.51 -17.56 -15.27
N GLY A 246 -16.32 -17.01 -14.37
CA GLY A 246 -17.55 -17.69 -13.90
C GLY A 246 -17.32 -19.10 -13.31
N VAL A 247 -16.09 -19.42 -12.87
CA VAL A 247 -15.70 -20.76 -12.37
C VAL A 247 -15.55 -20.77 -10.84
N ASN A 248 -16.02 -21.87 -10.25
CA ASN A 248 -16.00 -22.22 -8.84
C ASN A 248 -14.59 -22.04 -8.21
N PRO A 249 -14.44 -21.36 -7.05
CA PRO A 249 -13.15 -21.02 -6.44
C PRO A 249 -12.23 -22.21 -6.10
N HIS A 250 -12.71 -23.45 -6.18
CA HIS A 250 -11.98 -24.66 -5.81
C HIS A 250 -10.84 -25.07 -6.77
N GLN A 251 -10.64 -24.39 -7.90
CA GLN A 251 -9.54 -24.67 -8.85
C GLN A 251 -8.38 -23.66 -8.80
N LEU A 252 -8.45 -22.65 -7.93
CA LEU A 252 -7.39 -21.67 -7.70
C LEU A 252 -6.78 -21.91 -6.32
N GLN A 253 -5.66 -22.63 -6.26
CA GLN A 253 -4.85 -22.64 -5.05
C GLN A 253 -3.92 -21.43 -5.10
N LEU A 254 -3.96 -20.64 -4.04
CA LEU A 254 -3.16 -19.42 -3.88
C LEU A 254 -2.13 -19.70 -2.80
N VAL A 255 -0.87 -19.41 -3.11
CA VAL A 255 0.29 -19.63 -2.22
C VAL A 255 1.08 -18.35 -2.05
#